data_AF-A0A925SG66-F1
#
_entry.id   AF-A0A925SG66-F1
#
_cell.length_a   1.000
_cell.length_b   1.000
_cell.length_c   1.000
_cell.angle_alpha   90.00
_cell.angle_beta   90.00
_cell.angle_gamma   90.00
#
_symmetry.space_group_name_H-M   'P 1'
#
loop_
_entity.id
_entity.type
_entity.pdbx_description
1 polymer ?
#
loop_
_entity_poly.entity_id
_entity_poly.type
_entity_poly.pdbx_seq_one_letter_code
_entity_poly.pdbx_strand_id
1 'polypeptide(L)'
;MTPPDSWRRPSLRAVILTAGAYALLGGTVTFLGWWLDIYRLTDWENNGISMKTNPAICSIAAGLALIVSQITFERRAARAIVIMLGALVAVIGGVTLLQHITGWNTGIDTLLFDEPPGARATFSPNRMGIPASTAFLLIGAALVLLQGGFRSRGIAAGLGVAVLPIAMVAATGYLYGAEQTYLLRLTSIALQAVSILLALGLAIIASVPEREPMRMVLDPGATGLLVRRALPTIIVLSLTLGWFRVFIQDQGYVDTALGTALRAMVEITLLTAALWWAATVLTAHERRREASAQRLEGLLANISDGFQLVDRNWRFTYFNAAFRRIFAEQGMDANSLLGKNLF
;
A
#
# COMPACT_ATOMS: atom_id res chain seq x y z
N MET A 1 16.64 21.86 -5.83
CA MET A 1 16.12 21.78 -4.46
C MET A 1 15.62 20.37 -4.21
N THR A 2 16.46 19.52 -3.63
CA THR A 2 16.04 18.23 -3.06
C THR A 2 15.15 18.51 -1.85
N PRO A 3 13.99 17.85 -1.68
CA PRO A 3 13.20 18.05 -0.47
C PRO A 3 14.01 17.58 0.74
N PRO A 4 13.95 18.28 1.88
CA PRO A 4 14.69 17.89 3.08
C PRO A 4 14.24 16.49 3.56
N ASP A 5 15.19 15.72 4.12
CA ASP A 5 15.12 14.33 4.62
C ASP A 5 14.04 14.02 5.69
N SER A 6 13.05 14.90 5.84
CA SER A 6 11.88 14.83 6.73
C SER A 6 10.91 13.65 6.50
N TRP A 7 11.15 12.79 5.51
CA TRP A 7 10.24 11.70 5.14
C TRP A 7 10.41 10.42 5.99
N ARG A 8 11.51 10.27 6.75
CA ARG A 8 11.64 9.19 7.73
C ARG A 8 10.90 9.56 9.02
N ARG A 9 9.57 9.69 8.92
CA ARG A 9 8.73 9.80 10.11
C ARG A 9 8.97 8.56 10.97
N PRO A 10 9.29 8.70 12.27
CA PRO A 10 9.60 7.56 13.14
C PRO A 10 8.46 6.52 13.16
N SER A 11 7.22 6.96 12.92
CA SER A 11 6.06 6.09 12.75
C SER A 11 6.13 5.16 11.53
N LEU A 12 6.61 5.61 10.37
CA LEU A 12 6.74 4.74 9.17
C LEU A 12 7.83 3.69 9.38
N ARG A 13 8.94 4.10 9.99
CA ARG A 13 10.01 3.16 10.33
C ARG A 13 9.51 2.08 11.28
N ALA A 14 8.71 2.46 12.30
CA ALA A 14 8.08 1.49 13.20
C ALA A 14 7.17 0.53 12.43
N VAL A 15 6.29 1.02 11.54
CA VAL A 15 5.42 0.16 10.71
C VAL A 15 6.22 -0.84 9.87
N ILE A 16 7.29 -0.40 9.21
CA ILE A 16 8.13 -1.28 8.38
C ILE A 16 8.84 -2.33 9.25
N LEU A 17 9.39 -1.93 10.41
CA LEU A 17 10.05 -2.84 11.34
C LEU A 17 9.08 -3.84 11.95
N THR A 18 7.90 -3.41 12.37
CA THR A 18 6.86 -4.29 12.94
C THR A 18 6.38 -5.30 11.90
N ALA A 19 6.10 -4.86 10.67
CA ALA A 19 5.70 -5.78 9.59
C ALA A 19 6.84 -6.74 9.20
N GLY A 20 8.08 -6.26 9.14
CA GLY A 20 9.25 -7.10 8.89
C GLY A 20 9.48 -8.13 10.00
N ALA A 21 9.37 -7.73 11.26
CA ALA A 21 9.48 -8.62 12.41
C ALA A 21 8.33 -9.64 12.44
N TYR A 22 7.11 -9.23 12.10
CA TYR A 22 5.96 -10.13 11.99
C TYR A 22 6.19 -11.21 10.93
N ALA A 23 6.61 -10.82 9.72
CA ALA A 23 6.92 -11.77 8.65
C ALA A 23 8.07 -12.71 9.01
N LEU A 24 9.12 -12.18 9.67
CA LEU A 24 10.26 -12.95 10.15
C LEU A 24 9.80 -13.99 11.18
N LEU A 25 9.12 -13.57 12.25
CA LEU A 25 8.66 -14.44 13.32
C LEU A 25 7.63 -15.46 12.83
N GLY A 26 6.63 -15.04 12.03
CA GLY A 26 5.62 -15.94 11.48
C GLY A 26 6.23 -16.99 10.54
N GLY A 27 7.20 -16.59 9.71
CA GLY A 27 7.97 -17.51 8.88
C GLY A 27 8.82 -18.47 9.72
N THR A 28 9.50 -17.98 10.76
CA THR A 28 10.30 -18.82 11.67
C THR A 28 9.43 -19.82 12.43
N VAL A 29 8.30 -19.41 12.98
CA VAL A 29 7.34 -20.31 13.67
C VAL A 29 6.88 -21.42 12.72
N THR A 30 6.51 -21.06 11.49
CA THR A 30 6.09 -22.04 10.48
C THR A 30 7.24 -22.99 10.11
N PHE A 31 8.45 -22.46 9.91
CA PHE A 31 9.62 -23.28 9.58
C PHE A 31 9.98 -24.26 10.71
N LEU A 32 9.94 -23.79 11.97
CA LEU A 32 10.09 -24.65 13.14
C LEU A 32 8.99 -25.70 13.24
N GLY A 33 7.77 -25.36 12.81
CA GLY A 33 6.66 -26.32 12.70
C GLY A 33 6.97 -27.50 11.78
N TRP A 34 7.57 -27.24 10.62
CA TRP A 34 8.04 -28.28 9.71
C TRP A 34 9.21 -29.07 10.30
N TRP A 35 10.19 -28.39 10.90
CA TRP A 35 11.37 -29.06 11.47
C TRP A 35 11.04 -29.95 12.69
N LEU A 36 10.15 -29.49 13.57
CA LEU A 36 9.75 -30.22 14.78
C LEU A 36 8.59 -31.19 14.55
N ASP A 37 8.08 -31.28 13.31
CA ASP A 37 6.87 -32.05 12.97
C ASP A 37 5.63 -31.66 13.81
N ILE A 38 5.50 -30.36 14.11
CA ILE A 38 4.37 -29.80 14.86
C ILE A 38 3.45 -29.07 13.88
N TYR A 39 2.48 -29.81 13.33
CA TYR A 39 1.53 -29.29 12.33
C TYR A 39 0.78 -28.03 12.77
N ARG A 40 0.51 -27.87 14.07
CA ARG A 40 -0.16 -26.68 14.62
C ARG A 40 0.63 -25.37 14.41
N LEU A 41 1.95 -25.45 14.31
CA LEU A 41 2.79 -24.28 14.02
C LEU A 41 2.77 -23.92 12.53
N THR A 42 2.41 -24.87 11.67
CA THR A 42 2.26 -24.67 10.21
C THR A 42 0.82 -24.40 9.80
N ASP A 43 -0.19 -24.72 10.62
CA ASP A 43 -1.61 -24.42 10.45
C ASP A 43 -2.19 -23.80 11.74
N TRP A 44 -2.35 -22.48 11.73
CA TRP A 44 -2.81 -21.71 12.90
C TRP A 44 -4.31 -21.84 13.18
N GLU A 45 -5.13 -22.19 12.19
CA GLU A 45 -6.58 -22.34 12.37
C GLU A 45 -7.01 -23.78 12.66
N ASN A 46 -6.12 -24.76 12.47
CA ASN A 46 -6.40 -26.19 12.61
C ASN A 46 -7.46 -26.67 11.60
N ASN A 47 -7.49 -26.05 10.42
CA ASN A 47 -8.47 -26.35 9.38
C ASN A 47 -7.91 -27.28 8.29
N GLY A 48 -6.64 -27.68 8.42
CA GLY A 48 -5.91 -28.54 7.49
C GLY A 48 -5.20 -27.79 6.36
N ILE A 49 -5.14 -26.45 6.41
CA ILE A 49 -4.44 -25.60 5.43
C ILE A 49 -3.16 -25.06 6.06
N SER A 50 -2.05 -25.72 5.77
CA SER A 50 -0.73 -25.34 6.28
C SER A 50 0.02 -24.38 5.35
N MET A 51 0.81 -23.48 5.95
CA MET A 51 1.80 -22.69 5.24
C MET A 51 3.02 -23.58 4.93
N LYS A 52 3.31 -23.73 3.65
CA LYS A 52 4.39 -24.59 3.14
C LYS A 52 5.78 -24.02 3.46
N THR A 53 6.81 -24.84 3.31
CA THR A 53 8.20 -24.51 3.66
C THR A 53 8.76 -23.33 2.86
N ASN A 54 8.59 -23.34 1.53
CA ASN A 54 9.10 -22.27 0.66
C ASN A 54 8.51 -20.88 1.01
N PRO A 55 7.19 -20.72 1.21
CA PRO A 55 6.60 -19.51 1.77
C PRO A 55 7.19 -19.07 3.11
N ALA A 56 7.51 -20.02 4.01
CA ALA A 56 8.09 -19.71 5.32
C ALA A 56 9.50 -19.11 5.19
N ILE A 57 10.35 -19.72 4.35
CA ILE A 57 11.68 -19.21 4.02
C ILE A 57 11.59 -17.84 3.34
N CYS A 58 10.69 -17.69 2.37
CA CYS A 58 10.48 -16.40 1.71
C CYS A 58 10.03 -15.32 2.68
N SER A 59 9.18 -15.66 3.67
CA SER A 59 8.72 -14.73 4.70
C SER A 59 9.83 -14.30 5.64
N ILE A 60 10.68 -15.25 6.07
CA ILE A 60 11.90 -14.98 6.86
C ILE A 60 12.81 -14.03 6.09
N ALA A 61 13.15 -14.37 4.84
CA ALA A 61 14.05 -13.58 4.02
C ALA A 61 13.50 -12.17 3.71
N ALA A 62 12.21 -12.06 3.36
CA ALA A 62 11.56 -10.77 3.11
C ALA A 62 11.46 -9.91 4.37
N GLY A 63 11.11 -10.51 5.52
CA GLY A 63 11.06 -9.82 6.81
C GLY A 63 12.42 -9.28 7.23
N LEU A 64 13.46 -10.10 7.10
CA LEU A 64 14.83 -9.71 7.40
C LEU A 64 15.33 -8.62 6.42
N ALA A 65 15.00 -8.73 5.13
CA ALA A 65 15.32 -7.71 4.13
C ALA A 65 14.68 -6.35 4.48
N LEU A 66 13.42 -6.33 4.92
CA LEU A 66 12.76 -5.10 5.37
C LEU A 66 13.45 -4.51 6.61
N ILE A 67 13.79 -5.33 7.61
CA ILE A 67 14.50 -4.86 8.81
C ILE A 67 15.87 -4.27 8.44
N VAL A 68 16.66 -4.98 7.64
CA VAL A 68 17.99 -4.54 7.19
C VAL A 68 17.89 -3.27 6.35
N SER A 69 16.84 -3.09 5.55
CA SER A 69 16.61 -1.86 4.76
C SER A 69 16.49 -0.59 5.61
N GLN A 70 16.18 -0.74 6.91
CA GLN A 70 16.06 0.37 7.86
C GLN A 70 17.35 0.71 8.60
N ILE A 71 18.43 -0.06 8.39
CA ILE A 71 19.74 0.20 9.00
C ILE A 71 20.41 1.39 8.29
N THR A 72 20.82 2.40 9.08
CA THR A 72 21.41 3.65 8.55
C THR A 72 22.93 3.62 8.50
N PHE A 73 23.56 2.80 9.34
CA PHE A 73 25.01 2.56 9.36
C PHE A 73 25.37 1.52 8.29
N GLU A 74 26.49 1.68 7.58
CA GLU A 74 26.94 0.76 6.50
C GLU A 74 25.93 0.50 5.36
N ARG A 75 25.40 1.58 4.76
CA ARG A 75 24.40 1.49 3.66
C ARG A 75 24.75 0.57 2.50
N ARG A 76 26.04 0.35 2.18
CA ARG A 76 26.44 -0.54 1.06
C ARG A 76 26.24 -2.01 1.39
N ALA A 77 26.69 -2.47 2.56
CA ALA A 77 26.53 -3.85 3.00
C ALA A 77 25.04 -4.16 3.23
N ALA A 78 24.32 -3.28 3.93
CA ALA A 78 22.87 -3.42 4.12
C ALA A 78 22.13 -3.51 2.78
N ARG A 79 22.46 -2.64 1.81
CA ARG A 79 21.90 -2.69 0.46
C ARG A 79 22.16 -4.03 -0.24
N ALA A 80 23.40 -4.55 -0.18
CA ALA A 80 23.74 -5.83 -0.78
C ALA A 80 22.95 -6.99 -0.15
N ILE A 81 22.78 -7.00 1.17
CA ILE A 81 21.98 -7.98 1.89
C ILE A 81 20.51 -7.91 1.45
N VAL A 82 19.91 -6.72 1.36
CA VAL A 82 18.51 -6.58 0.89
C VAL A 82 18.35 -7.07 -0.54
N ILE A 83 19.30 -6.76 -1.43
CA ILE A 83 19.27 -7.25 -2.82
C ILE A 83 19.37 -8.78 -2.85
N MET A 84 20.29 -9.37 -2.09
CA MET A 84 20.48 -10.82 -2.04
C MET A 84 19.21 -11.53 -1.52
N LEU A 85 18.66 -11.08 -0.40
CA LEU A 85 17.44 -11.65 0.19
C LEU A 85 16.23 -11.44 -0.72
N GLY A 86 16.07 -10.25 -1.31
CA GLY A 86 15.00 -9.96 -2.27
C GLY A 86 15.11 -10.82 -3.53
N ALA A 87 16.32 -11.00 -4.07
CA ALA A 87 16.57 -11.87 -5.21
C ALA A 87 16.26 -13.34 -4.89
N LEU A 88 16.65 -13.83 -3.71
CA LEU A 88 16.30 -15.18 -3.25
C LEU A 88 14.78 -15.38 -3.24
N VAL A 89 14.03 -14.46 -2.62
CA VAL A 89 12.56 -14.49 -2.57
C VAL A 89 11.95 -14.48 -3.97
N ALA A 90 12.46 -13.62 -4.86
CA ALA A 90 12.01 -13.52 -6.24
C ALA A 90 12.26 -14.80 -7.03
N VAL A 91 13.45 -15.41 -6.87
CA VAL A 91 13.82 -16.65 -7.55
C VAL A 91 12.95 -17.81 -7.08
N ILE A 92 12.75 -17.98 -5.77
CA ILE A 92 11.89 -19.05 -5.25
C ILE A 92 10.46 -18.89 -5.79
N GLY A 93 9.88 -17.68 -5.68
CA GLY A 93 8.54 -17.40 -6.21
C GLY A 93 8.44 -17.62 -7.72
N GLY A 94 9.43 -17.15 -8.48
CA GLY A 94 9.47 -17.28 -9.94
C GLY A 94 9.66 -18.71 -10.42
N VAL A 95 10.55 -19.48 -9.79
CA VAL A 95 10.74 -20.90 -10.11
C VAL A 95 9.47 -21.69 -9.80
N THR A 96 8.85 -21.50 -8.63
CA THR A 96 7.59 -22.19 -8.31
C THR A 96 6.46 -21.80 -9.28
N LEU A 97 6.36 -20.53 -9.67
CA LEU A 97 5.38 -20.10 -10.67
C LEU A 97 5.65 -20.75 -12.05
N LEU A 98 6.91 -20.87 -12.44
CA LEU A 98 7.30 -21.55 -13.68
C LEU A 98 6.95 -23.05 -13.64
N GLN A 99 7.13 -23.73 -12.51
CA GLN A 99 6.69 -25.12 -12.32
C GLN A 99 5.18 -25.27 -12.56
N HIS A 100 4.35 -24.30 -12.13
CA HIS A 100 2.90 -24.31 -12.36
C HIS A 100 2.54 -24.09 -13.83
N ILE A 101 3.24 -23.19 -14.53
CA ILE A 101 2.97 -22.87 -15.94
C ILE A 101 3.45 -24.00 -16.87
N THR A 102 4.61 -24.58 -16.59
CA THR A 102 5.27 -25.55 -17.48
C THR A 102 4.99 -27.00 -17.11
N GLY A 103 4.52 -27.27 -15.89
CA GLY A 103 4.42 -28.62 -15.34
C GLY A 103 5.76 -29.23 -14.92
N TRP A 104 6.89 -28.53 -15.11
CA TRP A 104 8.21 -29.01 -14.71
C TRP A 104 8.31 -29.07 -13.18
N ASN A 105 8.85 -30.16 -12.63
CA ASN A 105 9.16 -30.27 -11.22
C ASN A 105 10.67 -30.13 -10.98
N THR A 106 11.08 -29.00 -10.40
CA THR A 106 12.49 -28.75 -10.05
C THR A 106 12.91 -29.42 -8.75
N GLY A 107 11.97 -29.94 -7.95
CA GLY A 107 12.25 -30.58 -6.66
C GLY A 107 12.55 -29.62 -5.51
N ILE A 108 12.52 -28.30 -5.73
CA ILE A 108 12.81 -27.32 -4.66
C ILE A 108 11.78 -27.35 -3.52
N ASP A 109 10.56 -27.82 -3.80
CA ASP A 109 9.45 -27.80 -2.85
C ASP A 109 9.62 -28.85 -1.75
N THR A 110 10.24 -29.98 -2.08
CA THR A 110 10.47 -31.12 -1.18
C THR A 110 11.94 -31.26 -0.76
N LEU A 111 12.80 -30.30 -1.10
CA LEU A 111 14.23 -30.38 -0.84
C LEU A 111 14.57 -30.47 0.66
N LEU A 112 13.78 -29.79 1.50
CA LEU A 112 14.01 -29.71 2.95
C LEU A 112 13.07 -30.62 3.74
N PHE A 113 11.78 -30.61 3.39
CA PHE A 113 10.75 -31.36 4.11
C PHE A 113 9.71 -31.90 3.12
N ASP A 114 9.33 -33.15 3.32
CA ASP A 114 8.21 -33.77 2.61
C ASP A 114 6.90 -33.48 3.33
N GLU A 115 5.86 -33.22 2.56
CA GLU A 115 4.52 -33.03 3.11
C GLU A 115 3.81 -34.39 3.27
N PRO A 116 3.20 -34.67 4.44
CA PRO A 116 2.43 -35.88 4.64
C PRO A 116 1.31 -36.05 3.60
N PRO A 117 1.04 -37.29 3.13
CA PRO A 117 -0.05 -37.56 2.21
C PRO A 117 -1.40 -37.09 2.79
N GLY A 118 -2.23 -36.43 1.97
CA GLY A 118 -3.59 -36.03 2.35
C GLY A 118 -3.77 -34.60 2.84
N ALA A 119 -2.73 -33.76 2.81
CA ALA A 119 -2.85 -32.33 3.13
C ALA A 119 -3.88 -31.62 2.22
N ARG A 120 -4.83 -30.90 2.82
CA ARG A 120 -5.89 -30.21 2.07
C ARG A 120 -5.31 -29.11 1.19
N ALA A 121 -6.01 -28.85 0.09
CA ALA A 121 -5.74 -27.75 -0.83
C ALA A 121 -4.29 -27.69 -1.37
N THR A 122 -3.72 -28.88 -1.61
CA THR A 122 -2.36 -29.07 -2.11
C THR A 122 -2.40 -29.62 -3.55
N PHE A 123 -1.69 -28.98 -4.48
CA PHE A 123 -1.53 -29.46 -5.86
C PHE A 123 -0.34 -30.41 -6.02
N SER A 124 0.76 -30.10 -5.33
CA SER A 124 1.98 -30.90 -5.29
C SER A 124 2.57 -30.80 -3.87
N PRO A 125 3.16 -31.87 -3.32
CA PRO A 125 3.63 -31.90 -1.94
C PRO A 125 4.53 -30.70 -1.63
N ASN A 126 4.21 -29.99 -0.54
CA ASN A 126 4.97 -28.85 -0.03
C ASN A 126 5.17 -27.67 -1.03
N ARG A 127 4.50 -27.70 -2.18
CA ARG A 127 4.59 -26.66 -3.21
C ARG A 127 3.64 -25.52 -2.89
N MET A 128 4.16 -24.30 -2.96
CA MET A 128 3.38 -23.09 -2.85
C MET A 128 2.41 -22.94 -4.03
N GLY A 129 1.15 -22.56 -3.79
CA GLY A 129 0.15 -22.32 -4.84
C GLY A 129 0.47 -21.11 -5.72
N ILE A 130 -0.20 -21.01 -6.88
CA ILE A 130 0.01 -19.93 -7.88
C ILE A 130 -0.06 -18.54 -7.23
N PRO A 131 -1.10 -18.16 -6.46
CA PRO A 131 -1.21 -16.81 -5.92
C PRO A 131 -0.06 -16.45 -4.99
N ALA A 132 0.34 -17.36 -4.10
CA ALA A 132 1.44 -17.15 -3.19
C ALA A 132 2.78 -17.05 -3.96
N SER A 133 3.00 -17.89 -4.98
CA SER A 133 4.21 -17.82 -5.81
C SER A 133 4.33 -16.51 -6.58
N THR A 134 3.23 -16.01 -7.14
CA THR A 134 3.15 -14.69 -7.75
C THR A 134 3.42 -13.60 -6.72
N ALA A 135 2.78 -13.65 -5.54
CA ALA A 135 2.96 -12.63 -4.51
C ALA A 135 4.43 -12.56 -4.02
N PHE A 136 5.08 -13.70 -3.76
CA PHE A 136 6.49 -13.69 -3.36
C PHE A 136 7.43 -13.26 -4.49
N LEU A 137 7.15 -13.61 -5.74
CA LEU A 137 7.90 -13.06 -6.89
C LEU A 137 7.84 -11.52 -6.90
N LEU A 138 6.63 -10.95 -6.74
CA LEU A 138 6.43 -9.50 -6.69
C LEU A 138 7.11 -8.85 -5.48
N ILE A 139 7.02 -9.47 -4.29
CA ILE A 139 7.68 -9.00 -3.06
C ILE A 139 9.20 -8.99 -3.24
N GLY A 140 9.78 -10.09 -3.71
CA GLY A 140 11.22 -10.20 -3.92
C GLY A 140 11.75 -9.18 -4.94
N ALA A 141 11.05 -9.03 -6.07
CA ALA A 141 11.37 -8.03 -7.08
C ALA A 141 11.26 -6.60 -6.51
N ALA A 142 10.21 -6.32 -5.72
CA ALA A 142 10.05 -5.03 -5.06
C ALA A 142 11.21 -4.73 -4.10
N LEU A 143 11.63 -5.69 -3.28
CA LEU A 143 12.75 -5.53 -2.35
C LEU A 143 14.07 -5.18 -3.06
N VAL A 144 14.34 -5.81 -4.21
CA VAL A 144 15.51 -5.46 -5.06
C VAL A 144 15.37 -4.05 -5.62
N LEU A 145 14.20 -3.70 -6.17
CA LEU A 145 13.92 -2.39 -6.75
C LEU A 145 13.89 -1.25 -5.72
N LEU A 146 13.58 -1.53 -4.45
CA LEU A 146 13.67 -0.55 -3.35
C LEU A 146 15.09 0.02 -3.19
N GLN A 147 16.09 -0.76 -3.60
CA GLN A 147 17.51 -0.37 -3.55
C GLN A 147 17.97 0.41 -4.79
N GLY A 148 17.08 0.67 -5.74
CA GLY A 148 17.36 1.43 -6.96
C GLY A 148 17.14 2.94 -6.83
N GLY A 149 17.13 3.62 -7.98
CA GLY A 149 16.84 5.06 -8.07
C GLY A 149 15.34 5.39 -8.02
N PHE A 150 15.01 6.66 -8.24
CA PHE A 150 13.65 7.21 -8.09
C PHE A 150 12.58 6.49 -8.92
N ARG A 151 12.88 6.04 -10.15
CA ARG A 151 11.95 5.25 -10.99
C ARG A 151 11.72 3.84 -10.45
N SER A 152 12.81 3.16 -10.09
CA SER A 152 12.79 1.79 -9.56
C SER A 152 11.97 1.68 -8.27
N ARG A 153 12.13 2.65 -7.36
CA ARG A 153 11.33 2.73 -6.12
C ARG A 153 9.84 2.94 -6.38
N GLY A 154 9.47 3.68 -7.44
CA GLY A 154 8.07 3.80 -7.87
C GLY A 154 7.48 2.48 -8.36
N ILE A 155 8.25 1.69 -9.12
CA ILE A 155 7.85 0.34 -9.54
C ILE A 155 7.70 -0.57 -8.31
N ALA A 156 8.64 -0.53 -7.37
CA ALA A 156 8.55 -1.30 -6.12
C ALA A 156 7.26 -1.02 -5.34
N ALA A 157 6.86 0.25 -5.21
CA ALA A 157 5.59 0.63 -4.60
C ALA A 157 4.38 0.02 -5.35
N GLY A 158 4.40 0.07 -6.70
CA GLY A 158 3.37 -0.55 -7.53
C GLY A 158 3.30 -2.07 -7.36
N LEU A 159 4.44 -2.76 -7.24
CA LEU A 159 4.48 -4.19 -6.94
C LEU A 159 3.91 -4.51 -5.55
N GLY A 160 4.23 -3.69 -4.54
CA GLY A 160 3.63 -3.80 -3.21
C GLY A 160 2.11 -3.64 -3.23
N VAL A 161 1.59 -2.70 -4.03
CA VAL A 161 0.14 -2.54 -4.27
C VAL A 161 -0.45 -3.77 -4.94
N ALA A 162 0.22 -4.36 -5.92
CA ALA A 162 -0.25 -5.55 -6.64
C ALA A 162 -0.31 -6.82 -5.76
N VAL A 163 0.49 -6.90 -4.69
CA VAL A 163 0.44 -8.02 -3.72
C VAL A 163 -0.84 -7.99 -2.89
N LEU A 164 -1.34 -6.80 -2.53
CA LEU A 164 -2.52 -6.64 -1.68
C LEU A 164 -3.78 -7.34 -2.22
N PRO A 165 -4.21 -7.16 -3.49
CA PRO A 165 -5.40 -7.84 -4.00
C PRO A 165 -5.23 -9.37 -4.03
N ILE A 166 -4.02 -9.88 -4.30
CA ILE A 166 -3.75 -11.33 -4.28
C ILE A 166 -4.04 -11.91 -2.87
N ALA A 167 -3.52 -11.25 -1.83
CA ALA A 167 -3.77 -11.67 -0.46
C ALA A 167 -5.22 -11.40 -0.02
N MET A 168 -5.83 -10.30 -0.48
CA MET A 168 -7.22 -9.96 -0.15
C MET A 168 -8.23 -10.96 -0.71
N VAL A 169 -8.01 -11.51 -1.92
CA VAL A 169 -8.87 -12.57 -2.46
C VAL A 169 -8.83 -13.81 -1.56
N ALA A 170 -7.64 -14.22 -1.12
CA ALA A 170 -7.50 -15.33 -0.18
C ALA A 170 -8.15 -15.00 1.18
N ALA A 171 -7.97 -13.79 1.71
CA ALA A 171 -8.59 -13.33 2.94
C ALA A 171 -10.13 -13.38 2.88
N THR A 172 -10.72 -12.98 1.74
CA THR A 172 -12.18 -13.07 1.55
C THR A 172 -12.68 -14.50 1.52
N GLY A 173 -11.86 -15.46 1.05
CA GLY A 173 -12.18 -16.88 1.10
C GLY A 173 -12.38 -17.37 2.54
N TYR A 174 -11.48 -16.99 3.45
CA TYR A 174 -11.63 -17.27 4.88
C TYR A 174 -12.82 -16.53 5.49
N LEU A 175 -12.91 -15.22 5.24
CA LEU A 175 -13.94 -14.38 5.85
C LEU A 175 -15.35 -14.87 5.47
N TYR A 176 -15.57 -15.23 4.21
CA TYR A 176 -16.87 -15.65 3.70
C TYR A 176 -17.14 -17.14 3.84
N GLY A 177 -16.25 -17.92 4.47
CA GLY A 177 -16.42 -19.37 4.61
C GLY A 177 -16.50 -20.09 3.25
N ALA A 178 -15.85 -19.56 2.22
CA ALA A 178 -15.92 -20.08 0.86
C ALA A 178 -15.04 -21.33 0.70
N GLU A 179 -15.41 -22.41 1.38
CA GLU A 179 -14.65 -23.67 1.39
C GLU A 179 -14.43 -24.23 -0.03
N GLN A 180 -15.38 -23.97 -0.93
CA GLN A 180 -15.32 -24.39 -2.33
C GLN A 180 -14.22 -23.69 -3.14
N THR A 181 -13.77 -22.49 -2.72
CA THR A 181 -12.63 -21.83 -3.37
C THR A 181 -11.33 -22.61 -3.11
N TYR A 182 -11.19 -23.24 -1.93
CA TYR A 182 -10.06 -24.13 -1.63
C TYR A 182 -10.15 -25.47 -2.38
N LEU A 183 -11.35 -25.93 -2.73
CA LEU A 183 -11.55 -27.15 -3.54
C LEU A 183 -11.06 -26.99 -4.98
N LEU A 184 -11.08 -25.76 -5.53
CA LEU A 184 -10.51 -25.47 -6.85
C LEU A 184 -8.97 -25.53 -6.85
N ARG A 185 -8.33 -25.76 -5.68
CA ARG A 185 -6.87 -25.92 -5.44
C ARG A 185 -5.96 -24.79 -5.93
N LEU A 186 -6.48 -23.87 -6.73
CA LEU A 186 -5.79 -22.78 -7.42
C LEU A 186 -5.56 -21.56 -6.51
N THR A 187 -6.27 -21.48 -5.38
CA THR A 187 -6.37 -20.26 -4.56
C THR A 187 -6.07 -20.44 -3.08
N SER A 188 -5.66 -21.65 -2.66
CA SER A 188 -5.43 -21.90 -1.23
C SER A 188 -4.10 -21.32 -0.76
N ILE A 189 -4.22 -20.32 0.10
CA ILE A 189 -3.13 -19.75 0.90
C ILE A 189 -3.55 -19.95 2.35
N ALA A 190 -2.66 -20.46 3.20
CA ALA A 190 -2.93 -20.55 4.64
C ALA A 190 -3.17 -19.16 5.26
N LEU A 191 -4.03 -19.04 6.28
CA LEU A 191 -4.40 -17.75 6.88
C LEU A 191 -3.16 -16.91 7.28
N GLN A 192 -2.19 -17.55 7.94
CA GLN A 192 -0.96 -16.90 8.37
C GLN A 192 -0.17 -16.35 7.18
N ALA A 193 -0.07 -17.09 6.07
CA ALA A 193 0.58 -16.61 4.86
C ALA A 193 -0.18 -15.42 4.26
N VAL A 194 -1.52 -15.42 4.27
CA VAL A 194 -2.32 -14.26 3.84
C VAL A 194 -1.97 -13.01 4.65
N SER A 195 -1.97 -13.12 5.98
CA SER A 195 -1.67 -11.99 6.86
C SER A 195 -0.23 -11.47 6.69
N ILE A 196 0.74 -12.36 6.48
CA ILE A 196 2.14 -12.01 6.22
C ILE A 196 2.27 -11.29 4.87
N LEU A 197 1.62 -11.78 3.82
CA LEU A 197 1.64 -11.15 2.50
C LEU A 197 1.04 -9.73 2.54
N LEU A 198 -0.07 -9.53 3.26
CA LEU A 198 -0.66 -8.20 3.49
C LEU A 198 0.32 -7.28 4.22
N ALA A 199 0.94 -7.76 5.30
CA ALA A 199 1.92 -6.99 6.06
C ALA A 199 3.14 -6.60 5.22
N LEU A 200 3.70 -7.54 4.45
CA LEU A 200 4.84 -7.31 3.56
C LEU A 200 4.49 -6.31 2.43
N GLY A 201 3.33 -6.47 1.79
CA GLY A 201 2.86 -5.55 0.75
C GLY A 201 2.72 -4.12 1.26
N LEU A 202 2.07 -3.94 2.43
CA LEU A 202 1.94 -2.64 3.08
C LEU A 202 3.29 -2.05 3.49
N ALA A 203 4.23 -2.87 3.99
CA ALA A 203 5.56 -2.44 4.38
C ALA A 203 6.41 -1.96 3.18
N ILE A 204 6.29 -2.63 2.03
CA ILE A 204 6.93 -2.20 0.78
C ILE A 204 6.40 -0.83 0.35
N ILE A 205 5.08 -0.63 0.38
CA ILE A 205 4.45 0.66 0.07
C ILE A 205 4.93 1.74 1.05
N ALA A 206 4.96 1.44 2.34
CA ALA A 206 5.46 2.34 3.39
C ALA A 206 6.94 2.68 3.25
N SER A 207 7.73 1.82 2.61
CA SER A 207 9.15 2.02 2.34
C SER A 207 9.44 3.04 1.23
N VAL A 208 8.40 3.53 0.54
CA VAL A 208 8.51 4.53 -0.55
C VAL A 208 7.59 5.74 -0.32
N PRO A 209 7.81 6.53 0.74
CA PRO A 209 6.96 7.68 1.08
C PRO A 209 6.99 8.82 0.04
N GLU A 210 8.01 8.88 -0.81
CA GLU A 210 8.17 9.89 -1.85
C GLU A 210 7.35 9.61 -3.14
N ARG A 211 6.66 8.46 -3.24
CA ARG A 211 5.83 8.06 -4.38
C ARG A 211 4.41 7.70 -3.96
N GLU A 212 3.51 7.69 -4.93
CA GLU A 212 2.17 7.16 -4.72
C GLU A 212 2.18 5.63 -4.49
N PRO A 213 1.26 5.11 -3.68
CA PRO A 213 0.16 5.81 -2.99
C PRO A 213 0.56 6.46 -1.66
N MET A 214 1.74 6.16 -1.13
CA MET A 214 2.13 6.58 0.23
C MET A 214 2.29 8.10 0.36
N ARG A 215 2.73 8.78 -0.70
CA ARG A 215 2.81 10.24 -0.74
C ARG A 215 1.46 10.90 -0.47
N MET A 216 0.39 10.44 -1.12
CA MET A 216 -0.97 10.92 -0.87
C MET A 216 -1.46 10.56 0.54
N VAL A 217 -1.16 9.35 1.03
CA VAL A 217 -1.49 8.93 2.41
C VAL A 217 -0.81 9.82 3.46
N LEU A 218 0.40 10.31 3.20
CA LEU A 218 1.18 11.14 4.13
C LEU A 218 0.91 12.65 4.00
N ASP A 219 0.15 13.06 2.99
CA ASP A 219 -0.21 14.45 2.75
C ASP A 219 -0.91 15.05 4.00
N PRO A 220 -0.42 16.19 4.55
CA PRO A 220 -1.00 16.81 5.73
C PRO A 220 -2.33 17.53 5.44
N GLY A 221 -2.65 17.78 4.18
CA GLY A 221 -3.85 18.47 3.73
C GLY A 221 -5.09 17.59 3.62
N ALA A 222 -6.09 18.14 2.94
CA ALA A 222 -7.41 17.55 2.71
C ALA A 222 -7.31 16.15 2.09
N THR A 223 -6.45 16.01 1.08
CA THR A 223 -6.29 14.79 0.30
C THR A 223 -5.83 13.62 1.17
N GLY A 224 -4.81 13.83 2.02
CA GLY A 224 -4.35 12.78 2.92
C GLY A 224 -5.34 12.49 4.04
N LEU A 225 -6.08 13.49 4.53
CA LEU A 225 -7.16 13.27 5.50
C LEU A 225 -8.27 12.38 4.91
N LEU A 226 -8.68 12.67 3.66
CA LEU A 226 -9.66 11.88 2.93
C LEU A 226 -9.17 10.45 2.75
N VAL A 227 -7.94 10.22 2.26
CA VAL A 227 -7.42 8.86 2.06
C VAL A 227 -7.32 8.08 3.36
N ARG A 228 -6.76 8.68 4.43
CA ARG A 228 -6.58 8.00 5.73
C ARG A 228 -7.89 7.61 6.41
N ARG A 229 -9.01 8.29 6.10
CA ARG A 229 -10.34 7.98 6.64
C ARG A 229 -11.18 7.13 5.69
N ALA A 230 -11.29 7.53 4.43
CA ALA A 230 -12.15 6.89 3.45
C ALA A 230 -11.63 5.51 3.05
N LEU A 231 -10.34 5.36 2.75
CA LEU A 231 -9.82 4.10 2.20
C LEU A 231 -9.97 2.92 3.18
N PRO A 232 -9.55 3.02 4.46
CA PRO A 232 -9.79 1.92 5.41
C PRO A 232 -11.28 1.66 5.63
N THR A 233 -12.10 2.72 5.69
CA THR A 233 -13.55 2.59 5.90
C THR A 233 -14.21 1.85 4.73
N ILE A 234 -13.87 2.19 3.48
CA ILE A 234 -14.39 1.53 2.27
C ILE A 234 -14.01 0.05 2.28
N ILE A 235 -12.75 -0.29 2.57
CA ILE A 235 -12.30 -1.69 2.62
C ILE A 235 -13.07 -2.47 3.69
N VAL A 236 -13.12 -1.96 4.93
CA VAL A 236 -13.83 -2.64 6.03
C VAL A 236 -15.31 -2.78 5.73
N LEU A 237 -15.95 -1.74 5.19
CA LEU A 237 -17.36 -1.74 4.86
C LEU A 237 -17.70 -2.72 3.73
N SER A 238 -16.93 -2.73 2.63
CA SER A 238 -17.15 -3.68 1.53
C SER A 238 -16.95 -5.14 1.97
N LEU A 239 -15.97 -5.42 2.84
CA LEU A 239 -15.76 -6.76 3.40
C LEU A 239 -16.89 -7.19 4.35
N THR A 240 -17.30 -6.31 5.26
CA THR A 240 -18.36 -6.60 6.24
C THR A 240 -19.72 -6.77 5.55
N LEU A 241 -20.04 -5.98 4.53
CA LEU A 241 -21.25 -6.17 3.73
C LEU A 241 -21.24 -7.48 2.97
N GLY A 242 -20.08 -7.88 2.44
CA GLY A 242 -19.94 -9.18 1.78
C GLY A 242 -20.15 -10.34 2.73
N TRP A 243 -19.54 -10.25 3.91
CA TRP A 243 -19.70 -11.26 4.96
C TRP A 243 -21.15 -11.34 5.43
N PHE A 244 -21.77 -10.20 5.71
CA PHE A 244 -23.16 -10.13 6.12
C PHE A 244 -24.07 -10.75 5.07
N ARG A 245 -23.86 -10.45 3.78
CA ARG A 245 -24.62 -11.04 2.66
C ARG A 245 -24.52 -12.56 2.64
N VAL A 246 -23.35 -13.14 2.92
CA VAL A 246 -23.19 -14.60 3.01
C VAL A 246 -23.92 -15.14 4.23
N PHE A 247 -23.77 -14.48 5.38
CA PHE A 247 -24.45 -14.86 6.62
C PHE A 247 -25.98 -14.95 6.47
N ILE A 248 -26.64 -13.93 5.91
CA ILE A 248 -28.11 -13.97 5.70
C ILE A 248 -28.54 -15.01 4.65
N GLN A 249 -27.69 -15.32 3.66
CA GLN A 249 -27.96 -16.38 2.69
C GLN A 249 -27.92 -17.76 3.36
N ASP A 250 -26.92 -18.01 4.21
CA ASP A 250 -26.75 -19.29 4.89
C ASP A 250 -27.85 -19.57 5.92
N GLN A 251 -28.47 -18.52 6.47
CA GLN A 251 -29.66 -18.63 7.32
C GLN A 251 -30.96 -18.83 6.52
N GLY A 252 -30.91 -18.83 5.19
CA GLY A 252 -32.07 -19.03 4.32
C GLY A 252 -33.01 -17.83 4.20
N TYR A 253 -32.64 -16.64 4.70
CA TYR A 253 -33.48 -15.44 4.62
C TYR A 253 -33.54 -14.84 3.22
N VAL A 254 -32.49 -15.02 2.42
CA VAL A 254 -32.39 -14.50 1.05
C VAL A 254 -31.77 -15.55 0.14
N ASP A 255 -32.22 -15.60 -1.12
CA ASP A 255 -31.54 -16.40 -2.14
C ASP A 255 -30.29 -15.68 -2.68
N THR A 256 -29.54 -16.38 -3.54
CA THR A 256 -28.31 -15.85 -4.13
C THR A 256 -28.55 -14.55 -4.90
N ALA A 257 -29.64 -14.47 -5.67
CA ALA A 257 -29.93 -13.32 -6.52
C ALA A 257 -30.29 -12.09 -5.70
N LEU A 258 -31.25 -12.22 -4.78
CA LEU A 258 -31.70 -11.16 -3.87
C LEU A 258 -30.58 -10.69 -2.95
N GLY A 259 -29.83 -11.61 -2.34
CA GLY A 259 -28.69 -11.25 -1.48
C GLY A 259 -27.61 -10.46 -2.24
N THR A 260 -27.36 -10.82 -3.51
CA THR A 260 -26.41 -10.08 -4.37
C THR A 260 -26.96 -8.70 -4.75
N ALA A 261 -28.24 -8.60 -5.10
CA ALA A 261 -28.89 -7.34 -5.44
C ALA A 261 -28.90 -6.37 -4.23
N LEU A 262 -29.28 -6.83 -3.05
CA LEU A 262 -29.29 -6.02 -1.82
C LEU A 262 -27.89 -5.50 -1.49
N ARG A 263 -26.87 -6.36 -1.54
CA ARG A 263 -25.48 -5.94 -1.35
C ARG A 263 -25.10 -4.86 -2.36
N ALA A 264 -25.40 -5.05 -3.64
CA ALA A 264 -25.05 -4.09 -4.69
C ALA A 264 -25.75 -2.73 -4.46
N MET A 265 -27.04 -2.72 -4.07
CA MET A 265 -27.77 -1.50 -3.76
C MET A 265 -27.17 -0.74 -2.57
N VAL A 266 -26.80 -1.45 -1.50
CA VAL A 266 -26.15 -0.86 -0.33
C VAL A 266 -24.77 -0.32 -0.71
N GLU A 267 -23.98 -1.08 -1.46
CA GLU A 267 -22.64 -0.68 -1.92
C GLU A 267 -22.70 0.56 -2.83
N ILE A 268 -23.64 0.61 -3.79
CA ILE A 268 -23.88 1.81 -4.64
C ILE A 268 -24.26 3.01 -3.78
N THR A 269 -25.18 2.84 -2.83
CA THR A 269 -25.64 3.93 -1.96
C THR A 269 -24.47 4.49 -1.13
N LEU A 270 -23.65 3.61 -0.56
CA LEU A 270 -22.51 3.99 0.26
C LEU A 270 -21.40 4.62 -0.55
N LEU A 271 -21.05 4.06 -1.71
CA LEU A 271 -20.05 4.65 -2.61
C LEU A 271 -20.49 6.02 -3.10
N THR A 272 -21.78 6.20 -3.40
CA THR A 272 -22.36 7.49 -3.80
C THR A 272 -22.32 8.49 -2.65
N ALA A 273 -22.71 8.09 -1.44
CA ALA A 273 -22.63 8.94 -0.24
C ALA A 273 -21.18 9.32 0.10
N ALA A 274 -20.24 8.38 -0.02
CA ALA A 274 -18.82 8.62 0.19
C ALA A 274 -18.23 9.57 -0.87
N LEU A 275 -18.62 9.42 -2.14
CA LEU A 275 -18.22 10.32 -3.22
C LEU A 275 -18.79 11.73 -2.99
N TRP A 276 -20.05 11.85 -2.61
CA TRP A 276 -20.69 13.12 -2.27
C TRP A 276 -20.00 13.79 -1.07
N TRP A 277 -19.70 13.01 -0.03
CA TRP A 277 -18.94 13.48 1.12
C TRP A 277 -17.54 13.96 0.71
N ALA A 278 -16.82 13.20 -0.11
CA ALA A 278 -15.50 13.60 -0.61
C ALA A 278 -15.57 14.90 -1.44
N ALA A 279 -16.58 15.04 -2.31
CA ALA A 279 -16.81 16.24 -3.11
C ALA A 279 -17.10 17.46 -2.22
N THR A 280 -17.99 17.33 -1.22
CA THR A 280 -18.29 18.44 -0.29
C THR A 280 -17.09 18.86 0.55
N VAL A 281 -16.27 17.92 1.01
CA VAL A 281 -15.02 18.21 1.73
C VAL A 281 -14.03 18.92 0.80
N LEU A 282 -13.93 18.50 -0.46
CA LEU A 282 -13.06 19.13 -1.45
C LEU A 282 -13.50 20.57 -1.73
N THR A 283 -14.78 20.79 -2.01
CA THR A 283 -15.33 22.14 -2.24
C THR A 283 -15.18 23.05 -1.02
N ALA A 284 -15.38 22.53 0.20
CA ALA A 284 -15.17 23.30 1.42
C ALA A 284 -13.70 23.71 1.61
N HIS A 285 -12.76 22.83 1.24
CA HIS A 285 -11.34 23.14 1.26
C HIS A 285 -10.93 24.17 0.21
N GLU A 286 -11.51 24.09 -0.99
CA GLU A 286 -11.29 25.04 -2.08
C GLU A 286 -11.80 26.44 -1.69
N ARG A 287 -13.02 26.53 -1.16
CA ARG A 287 -13.58 27.79 -0.63
C ARG A 287 -12.74 28.40 0.50
N ARG A 288 -12.18 27.58 1.41
CA ARG A 288 -11.29 28.08 2.47
C ARG A 288 -9.99 28.65 1.91
N ARG A 289 -9.46 28.07 0.83
CA ARG A 289 -8.27 28.60 0.14
C ARG A 289 -8.59 29.93 -0.53
N GLU A 290 -9.70 30.02 -1.25
CA GLU A 290 -10.16 31.25 -1.90
C GLU A 290 -10.42 32.37 -0.88
N ALA A 291 -11.12 32.09 0.22
CA ALA A 291 -11.38 33.07 1.26
C ALA A 291 -10.09 33.55 1.95
N SER A 292 -9.11 32.66 2.15
CA SER A 292 -7.80 33.04 2.70
C SER A 292 -7.01 33.93 1.73
N ALA A 293 -7.06 33.63 0.43
CA ALA A 293 -6.44 34.46 -0.61
C ALA A 293 -7.10 35.85 -0.69
N GLN A 294 -8.43 35.91 -0.71
CA GLN A 294 -9.18 37.17 -0.71
C GLN A 294 -8.93 38.01 0.56
N ARG A 295 -8.82 37.36 1.73
CA ARG A 295 -8.50 38.06 2.98
C ARG A 295 -7.11 38.68 2.95
N LEU A 296 -6.13 37.96 2.38
CA LEU A 296 -4.78 38.50 2.20
C LEU A 296 -4.79 39.67 1.21
N GLU A 297 -5.46 39.53 0.07
CA GLU A 297 -5.60 40.63 -0.90
C GLU A 297 -6.28 41.86 -0.29
N GLY A 298 -7.36 41.66 0.49
CA GLY A 298 -8.05 42.75 1.18
C GLY A 298 -7.19 43.44 2.24
N LEU A 299 -6.36 42.69 2.97
CA LEU A 299 -5.38 43.27 3.90
C LEU A 299 -4.33 44.08 3.14
N LEU A 300 -3.73 43.52 2.09
CA LEU A 300 -2.72 44.20 1.28
C LEU A 300 -3.28 45.46 0.62
N ALA A 301 -4.52 45.42 0.12
CA ALA A 301 -5.20 46.55 -0.49
C ALA A 301 -5.46 47.71 0.48
N ASN A 302 -5.69 47.42 1.76
CA ASN A 302 -6.05 48.41 2.78
C ASN A 302 -4.87 48.89 3.64
N ILE A 303 -3.67 48.32 3.50
CA ILE A 303 -2.47 48.85 4.14
C ILE A 303 -2.19 50.26 3.58
N SER A 304 -1.97 51.23 4.47
CA SER A 304 -1.71 52.62 4.12
C SER A 304 -0.34 52.82 3.47
N ASP A 305 0.62 51.95 3.78
CA ASP A 305 1.92 51.94 3.14
C ASP A 305 1.82 51.34 1.73
N GLY A 306 2.60 51.89 0.80
CA GLY A 306 2.73 51.31 -0.52
C GLY A 306 3.30 49.89 -0.45
N PHE A 307 2.57 48.92 -0.99
CA PHE A 307 3.02 47.54 -1.11
C PHE A 307 3.07 47.09 -2.57
N GLN A 308 4.18 46.44 -2.94
CA GLN A 308 4.40 45.88 -4.28
C GLN A 308 4.95 44.46 -4.20
N LEU A 309 4.59 43.60 -5.14
CA LEU A 309 5.19 42.27 -5.32
C LEU A 309 5.97 42.23 -6.64
N VAL A 310 7.07 41.47 -6.62
CA VAL A 310 7.86 41.15 -7.81
C VAL A 310 8.02 39.63 -7.94
N ASP A 311 8.14 39.14 -9.17
CA ASP A 311 8.45 37.73 -9.43
C ASP A 311 9.96 37.43 -9.28
N ARG A 312 10.35 36.17 -9.53
CA ARG A 312 11.76 35.72 -9.46
C ARG A 312 12.67 36.41 -10.49
N ASN A 313 12.10 37.03 -11.51
CA ASN A 313 12.83 37.77 -12.54
C ASN A 313 12.79 39.30 -12.28
N TRP A 314 12.38 39.72 -11.08
CA TRP A 314 12.25 41.13 -10.68
C TRP A 314 11.16 41.91 -11.43
N ARG A 315 10.17 41.22 -12.01
CA ARG A 315 9.04 41.89 -12.67
C ARG A 315 7.93 42.21 -11.69
N PHE A 316 7.36 43.41 -11.75
CA PHE A 316 6.21 43.78 -10.92
C PHE A 316 5.00 42.89 -11.21
N THR A 317 4.44 42.27 -10.19
CA THR A 317 3.26 41.40 -10.29
C THR A 317 2.03 41.99 -9.60
N TYR A 318 2.22 42.91 -8.65
CA TYR A 318 1.10 43.52 -7.91
C TYR A 318 1.51 44.86 -7.31
N PHE A 319 0.53 45.79 -7.24
CA PHE A 319 0.59 47.04 -6.50
C PHE A 319 -0.72 47.22 -5.71
N ASN A 320 -0.63 47.54 -4.42
CA ASN A 320 -1.80 47.83 -3.60
C ASN A 320 -2.39 49.23 -3.88
N ALA A 321 -3.53 49.55 -3.27
CA ALA A 321 -4.23 50.82 -3.50
C ALA A 321 -3.40 52.04 -3.07
N ALA A 322 -2.66 51.94 -1.96
CA ALA A 322 -1.76 53.00 -1.51
C ALA A 322 -0.63 53.27 -2.52
N PHE A 323 0.04 52.23 -3.01
CA PHE A 323 1.11 52.39 -4.02
C PHE A 323 0.58 52.97 -5.32
N ARG A 324 -0.62 52.55 -5.75
CA ARG A 324 -1.28 53.10 -6.93
C ARG A 324 -1.60 54.58 -6.79
N ARG A 325 -1.98 55.05 -5.60
CA ARG A 325 -2.18 56.48 -5.31
C ARG A 325 -0.87 57.25 -5.40
N ILE A 326 0.20 56.74 -4.80
CA ILE A 326 1.55 57.36 -4.86
C ILE A 326 2.00 57.50 -6.32
N PHE A 327 1.84 56.45 -7.13
CA PHE A 327 2.17 56.52 -8.56
C PHE A 327 1.28 57.51 -9.33
N ALA A 328 -0.02 57.55 -9.04
CA ALA A 328 -0.93 58.50 -9.67
C ALA A 328 -0.56 59.97 -9.35
N GLU A 329 -0.16 60.26 -8.10
CA GLU A 329 0.33 61.59 -7.70
C GLU A 329 1.62 61.98 -8.45
N GLN A 330 2.43 61.00 -8.84
CA GLN A 330 3.63 61.18 -9.66
C GLN A 330 3.36 61.13 -11.17
N GLY A 331 2.09 61.03 -11.60
CA GLY A 331 1.70 60.94 -13.01
C GLY A 331 2.02 59.60 -13.69
N MET A 332 2.34 58.56 -12.90
CA MET A 332 2.62 57.22 -13.40
C MET A 332 1.39 56.31 -13.31
N ASP A 333 1.11 55.58 -14.39
CA ASP A 333 0.11 54.51 -14.36
C ASP A 333 0.74 53.21 -13.85
N ALA A 334 0.33 52.78 -12.66
CA ALA A 334 0.76 51.52 -12.06
C ALA A 334 0.50 50.30 -12.96
N ASN A 335 -0.57 50.29 -13.76
CA ASN A 335 -0.86 49.17 -14.67
C ASN A 335 0.17 49.06 -15.80
N SER A 336 0.73 50.19 -16.24
CA SER A 336 1.78 50.23 -17.26
C SER A 336 3.12 49.66 -16.79
N LEU A 337 3.29 49.45 -15.47
CA LEU A 337 4.50 48.92 -14.85
C LEU A 337 4.37 47.44 -14.47
N LEU A 338 3.16 46.89 -14.44
CA LEU A 338 2.96 45.45 -14.24
C LEU A 338 3.63 44.66 -15.38
N GLY A 339 4.41 43.64 -15.01
CA GLY A 339 5.20 42.82 -15.92
C GLY A 339 6.54 43.43 -16.36
N LYS A 340 6.84 44.68 -16.00
CA LYS A 340 8.15 45.31 -16.25
C LYS A 340 9.13 45.01 -15.11
N ASN A 341 10.41 44.98 -15.43
CA ASN A 341 11.47 44.79 -14.44
C ASN A 341 11.62 46.02 -13.54
N LEU A 342 11.96 45.76 -12.29
CA LEU A 342 12.35 46.75 -11.29
C LEU A 342 13.69 47.44 -11.65
N PHE A 343 14.50 46.82 -12.51
CA PHE A 343 15.83 47.27 -12.96
C PHE A 343 15.94 47.29 -14.48
#